data_AF-A0A1F8U1J5-F1
#
_entry.id   AF-A0A1F8U1J5-F1
#
_cell.length_a   1.000
_cell.length_b   1.000
_cell.length_c   1.000
_cell.angle_alpha   90.00
_cell.angle_beta   90.00
_cell.angle_gamma   90.00
#
_symmetry.space_group_name_H-M   'P 1'
#
loop_
_entity.id
_entity.type
_entity.pdbx_description
1 polymer ?
#
loop_
_entity_poly.entity_id
_entity_poly.type
_entity_poly.pdbx_seq_one_letter_code
_entity_poly.pdbx_strand_id
1 'polypeptide(L)'
;MREGWELLLDVLGLSAEDNENARLEVLLKTDGRLYKDKRNRVVEIIRDKLNTNDEFTIIKPPILGWSSESGSLNPFFEFLYKTISLSDISYFVERWEIDGGDWLVIVPGRFTPHIDDIYYYDEEFIGRYLTQNRSILLKSPDGYDFMHLYIEDKKNGEFDM
;
A
#
# COMPACT_ATOMS: atom_id res chain seq x y z
N MET A 1 19.26 5.79 -13.30
CA MET A 1 19.38 5.23 -11.94
C MET A 1 18.21 5.80 -11.17
N ARG A 2 17.44 4.96 -10.46
CA ARG A 2 16.29 5.42 -9.66
C ARG A 2 16.79 6.20 -8.45
N GLU A 3 16.01 7.18 -8.00
CA GLU A 3 16.34 8.04 -6.86
C GLU A 3 15.12 8.24 -5.95
N GLY A 4 15.37 8.53 -4.67
CA GLY A 4 14.30 8.76 -3.70
C GLY A 4 13.38 7.55 -3.54
N TRP A 5 12.06 7.78 -3.56
CA TRP A 5 11.05 6.72 -3.40
C TRP A 5 11.05 5.71 -4.55
N GLU A 6 11.57 6.05 -5.73
CA GLU A 6 11.63 5.08 -6.83
C GLU A 6 12.53 3.89 -6.51
N LEU A 7 13.51 4.04 -5.60
CA LEU A 7 14.34 2.93 -5.13
C LEU A 7 13.53 1.80 -4.48
N LEU A 8 12.32 2.11 -3.96
CA LEU A 8 11.41 1.10 -3.44
C LEU A 8 11.14 0.02 -4.50
N LEU A 9 10.98 0.42 -5.77
CA LEU A 9 10.67 -0.49 -6.87
C LEU A 9 11.72 -1.61 -7.02
N ASP A 10 12.97 -1.37 -6.66
CA ASP A 10 14.07 -2.33 -6.80
C ASP A 10 14.02 -3.44 -5.72
N VAL A 11 13.28 -3.22 -4.63
CA VAL A 11 13.21 -4.13 -3.47
C VAL A 11 11.84 -4.78 -3.26
N LEU A 12 10.87 -4.51 -4.15
CA LEU A 12 9.52 -5.08 -4.08
C LEU A 12 9.43 -6.58 -4.47
N GLY A 13 10.51 -7.20 -4.92
CA GLY A 13 10.47 -8.60 -5.38
C GLY A 13 9.62 -8.83 -6.64
N LEU A 14 9.43 -7.79 -7.47
CA LEU A 14 8.70 -7.88 -8.72
C LEU A 14 9.44 -8.74 -9.76
N SER A 15 8.70 -9.34 -10.69
CA SER A 15 9.29 -9.93 -11.89
C SER A 15 10.04 -8.86 -12.70
N ALA A 16 11.03 -9.24 -13.51
CA ALA A 16 11.77 -8.27 -14.32
C ALA A 16 10.85 -7.45 -15.25
N GLU A 17 9.83 -8.10 -15.82
CA GLU A 17 8.82 -7.44 -16.66
C GLU A 17 7.96 -6.46 -15.86
N ASP A 18 7.43 -6.88 -14.71
CA ASP A 18 6.62 -5.99 -13.88
C ASP A 18 7.45 -4.82 -13.35
N ASN A 19 8.72 -5.05 -12.99
CA ASN A 19 9.62 -4.01 -12.50
C ASN A 19 9.90 -2.93 -13.54
N GLU A 20 10.08 -3.32 -14.81
CA GLU A 20 10.30 -2.39 -15.93
C GLU A 20 9.07 -1.49 -16.17
N ASN A 21 7.87 -2.04 -15.95
CA ASN A 21 6.60 -1.33 -16.17
C ASN A 21 6.04 -0.68 -14.90
N ALA A 22 6.65 -0.94 -13.73
CA ALA A 22 6.22 -0.35 -12.47
C ALA A 22 6.60 1.14 -12.40
N ARG A 23 5.71 1.93 -11.80
CA ARG A 23 5.84 3.37 -11.58
C ARG A 23 5.40 3.72 -10.17
N LEU A 24 6.04 4.72 -9.60
CA LEU A 24 5.69 5.28 -8.30
C LEU A 24 5.52 6.79 -8.43
N GLU A 25 4.37 7.30 -7.99
CA GLU A 25 4.04 8.73 -7.95
C GLU A 25 3.77 9.16 -6.51
N VAL A 26 4.37 10.27 -6.06
CA VAL A 26 3.97 10.92 -4.81
C VAL A 26 2.77 11.84 -5.10
N LEU A 27 1.60 11.50 -4.55
CA LEU A 27 0.34 12.18 -4.82
C LEU A 27 0.02 13.29 -3.83
N LEU A 28 0.45 13.13 -2.58
CA LEU A 28 0.21 14.09 -1.51
C LEU A 28 1.36 14.08 -0.51
N LYS A 29 1.83 15.27 -0.15
CA LYS A 29 2.72 15.47 1.00
C LYS A 29 1.93 15.95 2.22
N THR A 30 2.14 15.31 3.34
CA THR A 30 1.56 15.64 4.64
C THR A 30 2.63 16.19 5.59
N ASP A 31 2.23 16.61 6.78
CA ASP A 31 3.11 16.91 7.92
C ASP A 31 3.09 15.76 8.95
N GLY A 32 2.85 14.54 8.49
CA GLY A 32 2.61 13.35 9.31
C GLY A 32 1.15 13.22 9.79
N ARG A 33 0.26 14.16 9.44
CA ARG A 33 -1.14 14.19 9.88
C ARG A 33 -2.12 14.44 8.75
N LEU A 34 -3.33 13.90 8.91
CA LEU A 34 -4.46 14.13 7.99
C LEU A 34 -5.48 15.08 8.63
N TYR A 35 -5.23 16.38 8.53
CA TYR A 35 -6.23 17.40 8.86
C TYR A 35 -7.42 17.36 7.89
N LYS A 36 -8.51 18.04 8.28
CA LYS A 36 -9.81 17.97 7.62
C LYS A 36 -9.76 18.30 6.12
N ASP A 37 -8.93 19.25 5.70
CA ASP A 37 -8.72 19.62 4.30
C ASP A 37 -8.04 18.51 3.48
N LYS A 38 -7.03 17.85 4.05
CA LYS A 38 -6.33 16.73 3.40
C LYS A 38 -7.14 15.43 3.38
N ARG A 39 -8.05 15.23 4.34
CA ARG A 39 -8.93 14.04 4.38
C ARG A 39 -9.77 13.89 3.12
N ASN A 40 -10.44 14.97 2.69
CA ASN A 40 -11.26 14.92 1.47
C ASN A 40 -10.41 14.64 0.24
N ARG A 41 -9.19 15.22 0.18
CA ARG A 41 -8.26 14.97 -0.93
C ARG A 41 -7.80 13.52 -0.99
N VAL A 42 -7.53 12.90 0.15
CA VAL A 42 -7.21 11.46 0.24
C VAL A 42 -8.37 10.61 -0.28
N VAL A 43 -9.62 10.92 0.09
CA VAL A 43 -10.80 10.20 -0.42
C VAL A 43 -10.90 10.29 -1.95
N GLU A 44 -10.69 11.47 -2.51
CA GLU A 44 -10.67 11.66 -3.97
C GLU A 44 -9.57 10.84 -4.64
N ILE A 45 -8.36 10.86 -4.07
CA ILE A 45 -7.23 10.08 -4.59
C ILE A 45 -7.54 8.58 -4.57
N ILE A 46 -8.06 8.05 -3.46
CA ILE A 46 -8.41 6.63 -3.34
C ILE A 46 -9.44 6.25 -4.39
N ARG A 47 -10.50 7.06 -4.54
CA ARG A 47 -11.55 6.84 -5.54
C ARG A 47 -10.99 6.81 -6.96
N ASP A 48 -10.19 7.81 -7.32
CA ASP A 48 -9.66 8.01 -8.67
C ASP A 48 -8.63 6.94 -9.03
N LYS A 49 -7.60 6.76 -8.19
CA LYS A 49 -6.44 5.91 -8.51
C LYS A 49 -6.70 4.42 -8.34
N LEU A 50 -7.63 4.04 -7.47
CA LEU A 50 -8.03 2.64 -7.28
C LEU A 50 -9.33 2.30 -8.00
N ASN A 51 -9.97 3.25 -8.69
CA ASN A 51 -11.24 3.07 -9.40
C ASN A 51 -12.31 2.37 -8.53
N THR A 52 -12.45 2.80 -7.27
CA THR A 52 -13.42 2.26 -6.31
C THR A 52 -14.40 3.33 -5.85
N ASN A 53 -15.69 2.98 -5.79
CA ASN A 53 -16.75 3.94 -5.50
C ASN A 53 -17.18 3.97 -4.02
N ASP A 54 -17.04 2.85 -3.30
CA ASP A 54 -17.68 2.68 -2.00
C ASP A 54 -16.71 2.33 -0.87
N GLU A 55 -15.77 1.43 -1.13
CA GLU A 55 -14.89 0.87 -0.10
C GLU A 55 -13.49 0.56 -0.63
N PHE A 56 -12.54 0.53 0.29
CA PHE A 56 -11.16 0.12 0.05
C PHE A 56 -10.67 -0.69 1.24
N THR A 57 -9.62 -1.49 1.06
CA THR A 57 -9.03 -2.23 2.16
C THR A 57 -7.65 -1.67 2.45
N ILE A 58 -7.38 -1.37 3.71
CA ILE A 58 -6.02 -1.13 4.17
C ILE A 58 -5.45 -2.41 4.73
N ILE A 59 -4.17 -2.61 4.48
CA ILE A 59 -3.40 -3.78 4.86
C ILE A 59 -2.07 -3.29 5.42
N LYS A 60 -1.68 -3.82 6.56
CA LYS A 60 -0.41 -3.53 7.22
C LYS A 60 0.53 -4.71 7.02
N PRO A 61 1.81 -4.50 6.67
CA PRO A 61 2.80 -5.57 6.71
C PRO A 61 2.89 -6.22 8.10
N PRO A 62 3.16 -7.54 8.15
CA PRO A 62 3.29 -8.27 9.40
C PRO A 62 4.53 -7.83 10.19
N ILE A 63 4.34 -7.38 11.44
CA ILE A 63 5.47 -7.12 12.34
C ILE A 63 5.82 -8.44 13.05
N LEU A 64 7.06 -8.90 12.95
CA LEU A 64 7.53 -10.07 13.69
C LEU A 64 8.10 -9.64 15.06
N GLY A 65 7.53 -10.19 16.13
CA GLY A 65 8.01 -10.01 17.50
C GLY A 65 8.76 -11.24 17.99
N TRP A 66 9.85 -11.05 18.74
CA TRP A 66 10.50 -12.16 19.43
C TRP A 66 9.64 -12.63 20.62
N SER A 67 9.25 -13.90 20.61
CA SER A 67 8.55 -14.54 21.72
C SER A 67 9.56 -15.27 22.61
N SER A 68 9.73 -14.79 23.85
CA SER A 68 10.58 -15.46 24.84
C SER A 68 10.01 -16.79 25.32
N GLU A 69 8.69 -17.00 25.22
CA GLU A 69 8.03 -18.24 25.63
C GLU A 69 8.27 -19.38 24.62
N SER A 70 8.24 -19.07 23.32
CA SER A 70 8.47 -20.06 22.26
C SER A 70 9.90 -20.08 21.75
N GLY A 71 10.73 -19.09 22.11
CA GLY A 71 12.10 -18.95 21.60
C GLY A 71 12.16 -18.73 20.08
N SER A 72 11.13 -18.11 19.51
CA SER A 72 10.97 -17.91 18.07
C SER A 72 10.44 -16.51 17.75
N LEU A 73 10.69 -16.03 16.53
CA LEU A 73 9.95 -14.90 15.98
C LEU A 73 8.52 -15.37 15.70
N ASN A 74 7.56 -14.69 16.30
CA ASN A 74 6.14 -14.89 16.05
C ASN A 74 5.57 -13.60 15.44
N PRO A 75 4.58 -13.72 14.56
CA PRO A 75 3.87 -12.54 14.10
C PRO A 75 3.17 -11.84 15.27
N PHE A 76 3.44 -10.55 15.42
CA PHE A 76 2.79 -9.66 16.37
C PHE A 76 1.76 -8.83 15.61
N PHE A 77 0.48 -9.15 15.79
CA PHE A 77 -0.62 -8.46 15.12
C PHE A 77 -1.48 -7.70 16.13
N GLU A 78 -1.38 -6.38 16.14
CA GLU A 78 -2.50 -5.55 16.61
C GLU A 78 -3.61 -5.49 15.54
N PHE A 79 -3.23 -5.55 14.26
CA PHE A 79 -4.09 -5.43 13.10
C PHE A 79 -3.37 -5.91 11.84
N LEU A 80 -4.05 -6.65 10.95
CA LEU A 80 -3.52 -7.03 9.63
C LEU A 80 -4.22 -6.30 8.48
N TYR A 81 -5.55 -6.24 8.48
CA TYR A 81 -6.33 -5.58 7.43
C TYR A 81 -7.74 -5.19 7.86
N LYS A 82 -8.32 -4.19 7.19
CA LYS A 82 -9.72 -3.77 7.34
C LYS A 82 -10.21 -3.04 6.11
N THR A 83 -11.42 -3.40 5.71
CA THR A 83 -12.19 -2.69 4.70
C THR A 83 -12.85 -1.46 5.33
N ILE A 84 -12.71 -0.33 4.66
CA ILE A 84 -13.14 1.01 5.09
C ILE A 84 -14.04 1.58 4.00
N SER A 85 -15.14 2.21 4.41
CA SER A 85 -16.00 2.93 3.48
C SER A 85 -15.38 4.30 3.15
N LEU A 86 -15.44 4.71 1.89
CA LEU A 86 -15.08 6.07 1.47
C LEU A 86 -15.99 7.15 2.10
N SER A 87 -17.19 6.77 2.55
CA SER A 87 -18.09 7.68 3.27
C SER A 87 -17.67 7.93 4.73
N ASP A 88 -16.87 7.02 5.31
CA ASP A 88 -16.35 7.11 6.67
C ASP A 88 -14.91 6.60 6.73
N ILE A 89 -13.97 7.52 6.51
CA ILE A 89 -12.53 7.24 6.59
C ILE A 89 -11.94 7.47 7.98
N SER A 90 -12.76 7.61 9.03
CA SER A 90 -12.29 7.91 10.38
C SER A 90 -11.23 6.92 10.87
N TYR A 91 -11.46 5.63 10.65
CA TYR A 91 -10.50 4.58 10.98
C TYR A 91 -9.18 4.72 10.20
N PHE A 92 -9.23 5.09 8.91
CA PHE A 92 -8.02 5.28 8.13
C PHE A 92 -7.17 6.44 8.67
N VAL A 93 -7.83 7.53 9.05
CA VAL A 93 -7.17 8.69 9.66
C VAL A 93 -6.52 8.32 10.99
N GLU A 94 -7.24 7.58 11.83
CA GLU A 94 -6.71 7.09 13.11
C GLU A 94 -5.44 6.25 12.89
N ARG A 95 -5.48 5.29 11.93
CA ARG A 95 -4.33 4.46 11.59
C ARG A 95 -3.18 5.25 11.00
N TRP A 96 -3.46 6.26 10.16
CA TRP A 96 -2.43 7.14 9.62
C TRP A 96 -1.58 7.79 10.73
N GLU A 97 -2.23 8.21 11.82
CA GLU A 97 -1.57 8.91 12.93
C GLU A 97 -0.88 7.95 13.91
N ILE A 98 -1.44 6.75 14.13
CA ILE A 98 -0.92 5.78 15.10
C ILE A 98 0.19 4.91 14.51
N ASP A 99 0.05 4.46 13.26
CA ASP A 99 1.00 3.55 12.60
C ASP A 99 2.22 4.31 12.04
N GLY A 100 2.74 5.30 12.78
CA GLY A 100 4.01 5.96 12.46
C GLY A 100 5.16 4.97 12.58
N GLY A 101 5.92 4.77 11.51
CA GLY A 101 6.98 3.77 11.41
C GLY A 101 6.68 2.61 10.45
N ASP A 102 5.41 2.45 10.04
CA ASP A 102 5.00 1.34 9.18
C ASP A 102 4.38 1.80 7.87
N TRP A 103 4.54 0.98 6.83
CA TRP A 103 3.79 1.09 5.59
C TRP A 103 2.30 0.79 5.85
N LEU A 104 1.42 1.59 5.26
CA LEU A 104 0.03 1.16 5.05
C LEU A 104 -0.17 0.95 3.56
N VAL A 105 -0.61 -0.25 3.19
CA VAL A 105 -0.96 -0.62 1.83
C VAL A 105 -2.46 -0.48 1.65
N ILE A 106 -2.89 0.17 0.58
CA ILE A 106 -4.31 0.44 0.30
C ILE A 106 -4.64 -0.17 -1.06
N VAL A 107 -5.61 -1.09 -1.06
CA VAL A 107 -6.08 -1.83 -2.24
C VAL A 107 -7.56 -1.57 -2.52
N PRO A 108 -8.02 -1.69 -3.78
CA PRO A 108 -9.41 -1.46 -4.13
C PRO A 108 -10.36 -2.47 -3.47
N GLY A 109 -11.52 -1.98 -3.02
CA GLY A 109 -12.64 -2.82 -2.60
C GLY A 109 -12.37 -3.68 -1.36
N ARG A 110 -13.14 -4.77 -1.24
CA ARG A 110 -12.91 -5.83 -0.25
C ARG A 110 -11.76 -6.71 -0.67
N PHE A 111 -10.81 -6.85 0.24
CA PHE A 111 -9.66 -7.70 0.06
C PHE A 111 -9.38 -8.46 1.35
N THR A 112 -9.03 -9.75 1.24
CA THR A 112 -8.61 -10.57 2.37
C THR A 112 -7.19 -11.08 2.11
N PRO A 113 -6.19 -10.64 2.89
CA PRO A 113 -4.84 -11.20 2.88
C PRO A 113 -4.81 -12.71 3.00
N HIS A 114 -3.83 -13.34 2.34
CA HIS A 114 -3.59 -14.76 2.56
C HIS A 114 -2.85 -14.94 3.89
N ILE A 115 -3.12 -16.04 4.60
CA ILE A 115 -2.47 -16.31 5.90
C ILE A 115 -0.95 -16.46 5.76
N ASP A 116 -0.47 -16.85 4.58
CA ASP A 116 0.96 -16.98 4.31
C ASP A 116 1.67 -15.64 4.05
N ASP A 117 0.91 -14.53 3.96
CA ASP A 117 1.49 -13.20 3.75
C ASP A 117 2.33 -12.75 4.95
N ILE A 118 2.22 -13.43 6.08
CA ILE A 118 2.93 -13.18 7.34
C ILE A 118 4.43 -13.47 7.27
N TYR A 119 4.89 -14.18 6.23
CA TYR A 119 6.28 -14.61 6.08
C TYR A 119 7.11 -13.73 5.14
N TYR A 120 6.50 -12.71 4.54
CA TYR A 120 7.19 -11.79 3.65
C TYR A 120 7.78 -10.61 4.42
N TYR A 121 8.95 -10.14 3.98
CA TYR A 121 9.45 -8.83 4.36
C TYR A 121 8.53 -7.73 3.81
N ASP A 122 8.51 -6.56 4.47
CA ASP A 122 7.57 -5.47 4.17
C ASP A 122 7.53 -5.09 2.69
N GLU A 123 8.69 -5.01 2.02
CA GLU A 123 8.76 -4.61 0.61
C GLU A 123 8.27 -5.70 -0.34
N GLU A 124 8.63 -6.97 -0.11
CA GLU A 124 8.11 -8.10 -0.90
C GLU A 124 6.60 -8.28 -0.71
N PHE A 125 6.11 -8.01 0.50
CA PHE A 125 4.69 -7.95 0.82
C PHE A 125 4.00 -6.91 -0.05
N ILE A 126 4.51 -5.66 -0.09
CA ILE A 126 3.97 -4.59 -0.94
C ILE A 126 3.96 -5.01 -2.42
N GLY A 127 5.06 -5.60 -2.91
CA GLY A 127 5.17 -6.03 -4.30
C GLY A 127 4.17 -7.10 -4.69
N ARG A 128 3.86 -8.04 -3.79
CA ARG A 128 2.80 -9.03 -4.00
C ARG A 128 1.43 -8.38 -4.23
N TYR A 129 1.07 -7.42 -3.38
CA TYR A 129 -0.21 -6.70 -3.52
C TYR A 129 -0.26 -5.85 -4.79
N LEU A 130 0.88 -5.26 -5.18
CA LEU A 130 0.99 -4.56 -6.45
C LEU A 130 0.72 -5.52 -7.62
N THR A 131 1.37 -6.68 -7.66
CA THR A 131 1.18 -7.64 -8.75
C THR A 131 -0.26 -8.13 -8.84
N GLN A 132 -0.92 -8.36 -7.70
CA GLN A 132 -2.31 -8.83 -7.64
C GLN A 132 -3.33 -7.77 -8.09
N ASN A 133 -3.13 -6.50 -7.70
CA ASN A 133 -4.10 -5.44 -7.94
C ASN A 133 -3.74 -4.54 -9.13
N ARG A 134 -2.49 -4.59 -9.62
CA ARG A 134 -1.87 -3.73 -10.65
C ARG A 134 -1.81 -2.24 -10.30
N SER A 135 -2.58 -1.78 -9.31
CA SER A 135 -2.61 -0.43 -8.79
C SER A 135 -2.90 -0.47 -7.29
N ILE A 136 -2.03 0.12 -6.48
CA ILE A 136 -2.19 0.25 -5.03
C ILE A 136 -1.77 1.65 -4.57
N LEU A 137 -2.29 2.09 -3.43
CA LEU A 137 -1.81 3.31 -2.76
C LEU A 137 -0.99 2.93 -1.52
N LEU A 138 -0.04 3.79 -1.17
CA LEU A 138 0.85 3.60 -0.03
C LEU A 138 0.89 4.86 0.83
N LYS A 139 0.82 4.68 2.15
CA LYS A 139 1.31 5.68 3.11
C LYS A 139 2.73 5.30 3.50
N SER A 140 3.67 6.23 3.39
CA SER A 140 5.07 6.03 3.77
C SER A 140 5.22 5.77 5.28
N PRO A 141 6.27 5.08 5.73
CA PRO A 141 6.50 4.81 7.16
C PRO A 141 6.50 6.07 8.02
N ASP A 142 7.15 7.13 7.53
CA ASP A 142 7.24 8.44 8.20
C ASP A 142 5.90 9.22 8.22
N GLY A 143 4.89 8.78 7.46
CA GLY A 143 3.58 9.43 7.36
C GLY A 143 3.53 10.67 6.50
N TYR A 144 4.64 11.11 5.90
CA TYR A 144 4.72 12.34 5.13
C TYR A 144 4.28 12.19 3.68
N ASP A 145 4.35 10.99 3.09
CA ASP A 145 4.06 10.80 1.67
C ASP A 145 2.89 9.82 1.47
N PHE A 146 1.94 10.25 0.66
CA PHE A 146 0.92 9.38 0.08
C PHE A 146 1.28 9.11 -1.38
N MET A 147 1.43 7.85 -1.74
CA MET A 147 1.99 7.44 -3.01
C MET A 147 1.05 6.52 -3.76
N HIS A 148 1.18 6.53 -5.08
CA HIS A 148 0.53 5.60 -5.99
C HIS A 148 1.58 4.76 -6.67
N LEU A 149 1.42 3.46 -6.50
CA LEU A 149 2.28 2.45 -7.08
C LEU A 149 1.43 1.63 -8.05
N TYR A 150 1.85 1.58 -9.32
CA TYR A 150 1.10 0.88 -10.36
C TYR A 150 2.04 0.24 -11.37
N ILE A 151 1.53 -0.77 -12.07
CA ILE A 151 2.21 -1.40 -13.20
C ILE A 151 1.46 -0.98 -14.45
N GLU A 152 2.16 -0.34 -15.38
CA GLU A 152 1.60 0.00 -16.69
C GLU A 152 1.34 -1.29 -17.47
N ASP A 153 0.08 -1.56 -17.77
CA ASP A 153 -0.22 -2.61 -18.74
C ASP A 153 0.31 -2.17 -20.10
N LYS A 154 1.04 -3.06 -20.78
CA LYS A 154 1.45 -2.81 -22.17
C LYS A 154 0.21 -2.41 -22.94
N LYS A 155 0.24 -1.23 -23.58
CA LYS A 155 -0.67 -0.97 -24.69
C LYS A 155 -0.47 -2.13 -25.65
N ASN A 156 -1.45 -3.02 -25.75
CA ASN A 156 -1.47 -4.02 -26.81
C ASN A 156 -1.23 -3.22 -28.09
N GLY A 157 -0.12 -3.51 -28.76
CA GLY A 157 0.26 -2.81 -29.98
C GLY A 157 -0.95 -2.71 -30.89
N GLU A 158 -1.15 -1.53 -31.44
CA GLU A 158 -2.00 -1.33 -32.60
C GLU A 158 -1.68 -2.44 -33.59
N PHE A 159 -2.58 -3.43 -33.69
CA PHE A 159 -2.65 -4.28 -34.85
C PHE A 159 -3.17 -3.36 -35.96
N ASP A 160 -2.26 -2.65 -36.62
CA ASP A 160 -2.52 -2.10 -37.95
C ASP A 160 -2.78 -3.31 -38.86
N MET A 161 -4.06 -3.51 -39.16
CA MET A 161 -4.53 -4.30 -40.29
C MET A 161 -4.34 -3.54 -41.60
#